data_AF-A0A970ADN7-F1
#
_entry.id   AF-A0A970ADN7-F1
#
_cell.length_a   1.000
_cell.length_b   1.000
_cell.length_c   1.000
_cell.angle_alpha   90.00
_cell.angle_beta   90.00
_cell.angle_gamma   90.00
#
_symmetry.space_group_name_H-M   'P 1'
#
loop_
_entity.id
_entity.type
_entity.pdbx_description
1 polymer ?
#
loop_
_entity_poly.entity_id
_entity_poly.type
_entity_poly.pdbx_seq_one_letter_code
_entity_poly.pdbx_strand_id
1 'polypeptide(L)'
;MARRIKALLFLLLFLLLLGSGCPRGDEKSGEKSSSGTPLPPELEQMENVLLEIMQQADLLPLVEQSQSSGEKSREQKPTFDQTTLGEVLNREMQSGEKTESKLPADGEQVWNSIKMNIVALHGQWDKLEPKLREQNIPRETVAAYEEELDSLTLAGTSRNEAVLLEAANRQTLYLSRFRMPFSGGQPPLLGELRYYVRSIVLNSAGGDFAGAQEELGLIREQLPALTKELAVEETAGLEISLENLQRALDKEDLNLVKIKAAELMDKLVQSAKQSG
;
A
#
# COMPACT_ATOMS: atom_id res chain seq x y z
N MET A 1 53.32 -16.96 9.49
CA MET A 1 53.29 -17.26 8.05
C MET A 1 51.87 -17.20 7.47
N ALA A 2 50.87 -17.84 8.09
CA ALA A 2 49.48 -17.84 7.62
C ALA A 2 48.80 -16.46 7.48
N ARG A 3 49.14 -15.46 8.31
CA ARG A 3 48.56 -14.09 8.20
C ARG A 3 49.07 -13.30 7.00
N ARG A 4 50.31 -13.57 6.53
CA ARG A 4 50.89 -12.91 5.34
C ARG A 4 50.36 -13.50 4.04
N ILE A 5 50.04 -14.81 4.05
CA ILE A 5 49.41 -15.52 2.91
C ILE A 5 47.96 -15.05 2.73
N LYS A 6 47.22 -14.81 3.81
CA LYS A 6 45.85 -14.27 3.75
C LYS A 6 45.81 -12.82 3.25
N ALA A 7 46.77 -11.99 3.63
CA ALA A 7 46.87 -10.62 3.11
C ALA A 7 47.24 -10.57 1.61
N LEU A 8 48.11 -11.47 1.15
CA LEU A 8 48.45 -11.61 -0.26
C LEU A 8 47.28 -12.15 -1.10
N LEU A 9 46.50 -13.11 -0.59
CA LEU A 9 45.28 -13.60 -1.25
C LEU A 9 44.20 -12.52 -1.34
N PHE A 10 44.06 -11.67 -0.32
CA PHE A 10 43.09 -10.57 -0.32
C PHE A 10 43.48 -9.45 -1.31
N LEU A 11 44.79 -9.17 -1.43
CA LEU A 11 45.29 -8.17 -2.38
C LEU A 11 45.19 -8.65 -3.84
N LEU A 12 45.36 -9.95 -4.09
CA LEU A 12 45.28 -10.54 -5.43
C LEU A 12 43.83 -10.70 -5.92
N LEU A 13 42.86 -10.85 -5.00
CA LEU A 13 41.43 -10.85 -5.32
C LEU A 13 40.90 -9.44 -5.66
N PHE A 14 41.49 -8.39 -5.08
CA PHE A 14 41.09 -7.00 -5.32
C PHE A 14 41.61 -6.45 -6.67
N LEU A 15 42.72 -7.00 -7.18
CA LEU A 15 43.30 -6.63 -8.48
C LEU A 15 42.61 -7.27 -9.69
N LEU A 16 41.74 -8.26 -9.48
CA LEU A 16 40.97 -8.92 -10.55
C LEU A 16 39.59 -8.28 -10.81
N LEU A 17 39.21 -7.24 -10.07
CA LEU A 17 37.93 -6.53 -10.24
C LEU A 17 38.06 -5.18 -10.99
N LEU A 18 39.24 -4.85 -11.51
CA LEU A 18 39.49 -3.65 -12.32
C LEU A 18 39.84 -4.05 -13.75
N GLY A 19 38.82 -4.44 -14.52
CA GLY A 19 39.03 -4.81 -15.93
C GLY A 19 37.78 -5.31 -16.64
N SER A 20 36.81 -4.42 -16.89
CA SER A 20 35.79 -4.55 -17.95
C SER A 20 35.17 -3.17 -18.21
N GLY A 21 35.94 -2.30 -18.86
CA GLY A 21 35.41 -1.06 -19.42
C GLY A 21 34.59 -1.36 -20.67
N CYS A 22 33.27 -1.25 -20.56
CA CYS A 22 32.38 -1.11 -21.72
C CYS A 22 32.15 0.39 -22.01
N PRO A 23 32.14 0.81 -23.28
CA PRO A 23 32.04 2.22 -23.65
C PRO A 23 30.64 2.78 -23.40
N ARG A 24 30.61 4.06 -23.03
CA ARG A 24 29.43 4.93 -22.94
C ARG A 24 28.59 4.83 -24.22
N GLY A 25 27.36 4.33 -24.09
CA GLY A 25 26.27 4.58 -25.02
C GLY A 25 25.41 5.71 -24.44
N ASP A 26 25.18 6.74 -25.24
CA ASP A 26 24.46 7.95 -24.87
C ASP A 26 23.07 7.67 -24.29
N GLU A 27 22.76 8.37 -23.20
CA GLU A 27 21.39 8.62 -22.76
C GLU A 27 20.62 9.30 -23.89
N LYS A 28 19.67 8.58 -24.50
CA LYS A 28 18.52 9.22 -25.11
C LYS A 28 17.43 9.35 -24.07
N SER A 29 17.33 10.57 -23.56
CA SER A 29 16.17 11.16 -22.94
C SER A 29 14.89 10.89 -23.75
N GLY A 30 13.86 10.42 -23.04
CA GLY A 30 12.46 10.75 -23.27
C GLY A 30 11.90 10.51 -24.67
N GLU A 31 11.28 9.35 -24.87
CA GLU A 31 10.24 9.20 -25.89
C GLU A 31 8.91 8.99 -25.18
N LYS A 32 8.10 10.06 -25.12
CA LYS A 32 6.66 9.96 -24.85
C LYS A 32 6.04 9.13 -25.97
N SER A 33 5.70 7.87 -25.71
CA SER A 33 4.83 7.09 -26.59
C SER A 33 3.38 7.53 -26.39
N SER A 34 3.00 8.66 -26.99
CA SER A 34 1.63 9.16 -27.02
C SER A 34 0.80 8.50 -28.13
N SER A 35 0.70 7.17 -28.08
CA SER A 35 -0.35 6.38 -28.73
C SER A 35 -0.65 5.14 -27.90
N GLY A 36 -0.88 5.30 -26.60
CA GLY A 36 -0.96 4.17 -25.68
C GLY A 36 -2.38 3.65 -25.48
N THR A 37 -2.45 2.36 -25.17
CA THR A 37 -3.66 1.69 -24.70
C THR A 37 -4.23 2.45 -23.50
N PRO A 38 -5.56 2.72 -23.46
CA PRO A 38 -6.18 3.42 -22.33
C PRO A 38 -6.02 2.60 -21.05
N LEU A 39 -5.96 3.30 -19.91
CA LEU A 39 -5.92 2.67 -18.59
C LEU A 39 -7.11 1.72 -18.41
N PRO A 40 -6.88 0.42 -18.15
CA PRO A 40 -7.96 -0.53 -17.93
C PRO A 40 -8.77 -0.17 -16.68
N PRO A 41 -10.11 -0.10 -16.76
CA PRO A 41 -10.95 0.22 -15.61
C PRO A 41 -10.84 -0.85 -14.50
N GLU A 42 -10.39 -2.06 -14.83
CA GLU A 42 -10.18 -3.13 -13.87
C GLU A 42 -9.17 -2.75 -12.78
N LEU A 43 -8.14 -1.95 -13.08
CA LEU A 43 -7.14 -1.52 -12.08
C LEU A 43 -7.78 -0.70 -10.95
N GLU A 44 -8.65 0.24 -11.30
CA GLU A 44 -9.37 1.06 -10.32
C GLU A 44 -10.45 0.26 -9.59
N GLN A 45 -11.18 -0.60 -10.29
CA GLN A 45 -12.18 -1.47 -9.68
C GLN A 45 -11.55 -2.42 -8.66
N MET A 46 -10.41 -3.01 -8.97
CA MET A 46 -9.70 -3.91 -8.05
C MET A 46 -9.15 -3.15 -6.85
N GLU A 47 -8.59 -1.95 -7.03
CA GLU A 47 -8.14 -1.09 -5.91
C GLU A 47 -9.29 -0.77 -4.96
N ASN A 48 -10.46 -0.38 -5.49
CA ASN A 48 -11.64 -0.09 -4.67
C ASN A 48 -12.12 -1.32 -3.89
N VAL A 49 -12.18 -2.49 -4.54
CA VAL A 49 -12.57 -3.75 -3.85
C VAL A 49 -11.57 -4.13 -2.75
N LEU A 50 -10.28 -3.88 -2.94
CA LEU A 50 -9.27 -4.10 -1.89
C LEU A 50 -9.44 -3.16 -0.70
N LEU A 51 -9.74 -1.87 -0.95
CA LEU A 51 -10.06 -0.91 0.10
C LEU A 51 -11.32 -1.33 0.88
N GLU A 52 -12.35 -1.82 0.19
CA GLU A 52 -13.56 -2.37 0.82
C GLU A 52 -13.26 -3.61 1.66
N ILE A 53 -12.43 -4.55 1.17
CA ILE A 53 -12.01 -5.72 1.96
C ILE A 53 -11.29 -5.27 3.22
N MET A 54 -10.37 -4.30 3.13
CA MET A 54 -9.68 -3.77 4.31
C MET A 54 -10.64 -3.11 5.30
N GLN A 55 -11.57 -2.29 4.82
CA GLN A 55 -12.60 -1.68 5.66
C GLN A 55 -13.46 -2.74 6.37
N GLN A 56 -13.88 -3.78 5.65
CA GLN A 56 -14.67 -4.87 6.21
C GLN A 56 -13.88 -5.68 7.24
N ALA A 57 -12.64 -6.03 6.93
CA ALA A 57 -11.77 -6.78 7.82
C ALA A 57 -11.47 -6.01 9.12
N ASP A 58 -11.20 -4.71 9.02
CA ASP A 58 -10.89 -3.86 10.18
C ASP A 58 -12.10 -3.59 11.10
N LEU A 59 -13.32 -3.76 10.57
CA LEU A 59 -14.57 -3.67 11.35
C LEU A 59 -14.88 -4.93 12.17
N LEU A 60 -14.37 -6.10 11.76
CA LEU A 60 -14.73 -7.38 12.37
C LEU A 60 -14.51 -7.44 13.89
N PRO A 61 -13.36 -6.99 14.45
CA PRO A 61 -13.15 -7.00 15.90
C PRO A 61 -14.28 -6.32 16.67
N LEU A 62 -14.79 -5.19 16.16
CA LEU A 62 -15.87 -4.44 16.79
C LEU A 62 -17.22 -5.16 16.66
N VAL A 63 -17.48 -5.78 15.51
CA VAL A 63 -18.70 -6.57 15.27
C VAL A 63 -18.74 -7.77 16.23
N GLU A 64 -17.65 -8.53 16.33
CA GLU A 64 -17.54 -9.71 17.20
C GLU A 64 -17.63 -9.33 18.69
N GLN A 65 -17.02 -8.20 19.08
CA GLN A 65 -17.15 -7.66 20.43
C GLN A 65 -18.60 -7.28 20.76
N SER A 66 -19.34 -6.70 19.79
CA SER A 66 -20.73 -6.31 19.99
C SER A 66 -21.69 -7.50 20.10
N GLN A 67 -21.40 -8.62 19.42
CA GLN A 67 -22.19 -9.85 19.49
C GLN A 67 -21.97 -10.63 20.80
N SER A 68 -20.75 -10.60 21.35
CA SER A 68 -20.41 -11.33 22.59
C SER A 68 -20.86 -10.63 23.88
N SER A 69 -21.06 -9.30 23.86
CA SER A 69 -21.27 -8.49 25.07
C SER A 69 -22.74 -8.21 25.44
N GLY A 70 -23.72 -8.78 24.72
CA GLY A 70 -25.14 -8.83 25.12
C GLY A 70 -25.77 -7.52 25.63
N GLU A 71 -26.27 -6.67 24.72
CA GLU A 71 -27.22 -5.54 24.88
C GLU A 71 -27.15 -4.56 26.09
N LYS A 72 -26.19 -4.70 27.02
CA LYS A 72 -26.08 -3.86 28.23
C LYS A 72 -24.79 -3.06 28.24
N SER A 73 -24.64 -2.13 27.30
CA SER A 73 -23.82 -0.91 27.44
C SER A 73 -24.20 0.08 26.34
N ARG A 74 -25.29 0.83 26.57
CA ARG A 74 -25.58 2.05 25.82
C ARG A 74 -24.79 3.19 26.43
N GLU A 75 -23.55 3.37 25.99
CA GLU A 75 -22.89 4.67 25.99
C GLU A 75 -21.72 4.58 25.01
N GLN A 76 -21.94 5.11 23.81
CA GLN A 76 -21.06 5.09 22.62
C GLN A 76 -20.83 3.71 21.98
N LYS A 77 -21.58 3.43 20.89
CA LYS A 77 -21.18 2.38 19.95
C LYS A 77 -19.86 2.82 19.31
N PRO A 78 -18.84 1.96 19.27
CA PRO A 78 -17.61 2.30 18.56
C PRO A 78 -17.91 2.60 17.10
N THR A 79 -17.13 3.46 16.46
CA THR A 79 -17.30 3.83 15.04
C THR A 79 -16.18 3.24 14.21
N PHE A 80 -16.37 3.15 12.88
CA PHE A 80 -15.31 2.70 11.97
C PHE A 80 -14.01 3.48 12.18
N ASP A 81 -14.09 4.79 12.40
CA ASP A 81 -12.93 5.66 12.66
C ASP A 81 -12.06 5.19 13.84
N GLN A 82 -12.62 4.42 14.79
CA GLN A 82 -11.88 3.90 15.94
C GLN A 82 -11.12 2.59 15.65
N THR A 83 -11.39 1.93 14.52
CA THR A 83 -10.68 0.73 14.06
C THR A 83 -9.22 1.02 13.67
N THR A 84 -8.41 0.01 13.36
CA THR A 84 -6.95 0.14 13.19
C THR A 84 -6.62 1.08 12.04
N LEU A 85 -7.21 0.85 10.88
CA LEU A 85 -7.08 1.63 9.66
C LEU A 85 -8.22 2.61 9.42
N GLY A 86 -9.29 2.58 10.22
CA GLY A 86 -10.49 3.41 10.06
C GLY A 86 -10.25 4.86 9.66
N GLU A 87 -9.44 5.61 10.41
CA GLU A 87 -9.13 7.01 10.08
C GLU A 87 -8.38 7.13 8.74
N VAL A 88 -7.43 6.25 8.45
CA VAL A 88 -6.63 6.27 7.22
C VAL A 88 -7.48 5.93 6.00
N LEU A 89 -8.25 4.85 6.05
CA LEU A 89 -9.12 4.41 4.95
C LEU A 89 -10.21 5.45 4.67
N ASN A 90 -10.76 6.07 5.71
CA ASN A 90 -11.72 7.17 5.53
C ASN A 90 -11.13 8.35 4.75
N ARG A 91 -9.88 8.73 4.99
CA ARG A 91 -9.23 9.83 4.24
C ARG A 91 -8.98 9.46 2.79
N GLU A 92 -8.66 8.21 2.54
CA GLU A 92 -8.41 7.69 1.21
C GLU A 92 -9.68 7.55 0.37
N MET A 93 -10.75 7.00 0.95
CA MET A 93 -12.01 6.73 0.25
C MET A 93 -12.90 7.99 0.10
N GLN A 94 -12.64 9.08 0.83
CA GLN A 94 -13.42 10.33 0.82
C GLN A 94 -13.33 11.16 -0.48
N SER A 95 -12.96 10.58 -1.62
CA SER A 95 -13.37 11.11 -2.93
C SER A 95 -14.84 10.81 -3.29
N GLY A 96 -15.58 10.09 -2.44
CA GLY A 96 -17.04 9.94 -2.45
C GLY A 96 -17.64 10.12 -1.04
N GLU A 97 -18.95 10.41 -0.95
CA GLU A 97 -19.68 10.74 0.28
C GLU A 97 -19.24 9.93 1.51
N LYS A 98 -19.06 10.61 2.66
CA LYS A 98 -18.87 9.99 3.97
C LYS A 98 -20.05 9.07 4.24
N THR A 99 -19.89 7.80 3.94
CA THR A 99 -20.85 6.80 4.35
C THR A 99 -20.59 6.59 5.83
N GLU A 100 -21.49 7.09 6.69
CA GLU A 100 -21.55 6.63 8.07
C GLU A 100 -21.73 5.11 8.03
N SER A 101 -20.62 4.37 8.08
CA SER A 101 -20.65 2.91 8.10
C SER A 101 -21.23 2.49 9.44
N LYS A 102 -22.55 2.26 9.45
CA LYS A 102 -23.20 1.59 10.58
C LYS A 102 -22.53 0.23 10.70
N LEU A 103 -22.08 -0.11 11.91
CA LEU A 103 -21.51 -1.42 12.15
C LEU A 103 -22.46 -2.50 11.63
N PRO A 104 -21.94 -3.45 10.82
CA PRO A 104 -22.67 -4.63 10.44
C PRO A 104 -23.20 -5.34 11.69
N ALA A 105 -24.41 -5.90 11.60
CA ALA A 105 -25.02 -6.59 12.73
C ALA A 105 -24.42 -7.98 12.98
N ASP A 106 -23.69 -8.52 12.00
CA ASP A 106 -23.25 -9.92 12.01
C ASP A 106 -21.88 -10.13 11.33
N GLY A 107 -20.91 -10.65 12.09
CA GLY A 107 -19.57 -10.95 11.58
C GLY A 107 -19.57 -12.01 10.47
N GLU A 108 -20.52 -12.95 10.49
CA GLU A 108 -20.63 -13.96 9.43
C GLU A 108 -21.02 -13.33 8.08
N GLN A 109 -21.89 -12.32 8.10
CA GLN A 109 -22.26 -11.56 6.90
C GLN A 109 -21.06 -10.79 6.35
N VAL A 110 -20.24 -10.20 7.23
CA VAL A 110 -19.01 -9.51 6.83
C VAL A 110 -18.04 -10.48 6.17
N TRP A 111 -17.77 -11.64 6.78
CA TRP A 111 -16.91 -12.67 6.18
C TRP A 111 -17.42 -13.18 4.83
N ASN A 112 -18.73 -13.31 4.66
CA ASN A 112 -19.31 -13.71 3.37
C ASN A 112 -19.17 -12.60 2.31
N SER A 113 -19.30 -11.34 2.70
CA SER A 113 -19.02 -10.22 1.79
C SER A 113 -17.56 -10.18 1.37
N ILE A 114 -16.61 -10.39 2.30
CA ILE A 114 -15.18 -10.45 2.00
C ILE A 114 -14.91 -11.55 0.97
N LYS A 115 -15.48 -12.76 1.16
CA LYS A 115 -15.33 -13.86 0.19
C LYS A 115 -15.87 -13.50 -1.20
N MET A 116 -17.02 -12.84 -1.27
CA MET A 116 -17.58 -12.37 -2.54
C MET A 116 -16.68 -11.34 -3.22
N ASN A 117 -16.11 -10.42 -2.45
CA ASN A 117 -15.16 -9.43 -2.94
C ASN A 117 -13.87 -10.07 -3.47
N ILE A 118 -13.35 -11.10 -2.78
CA ILE A 118 -12.21 -11.89 -3.27
C ILE A 118 -12.54 -12.60 -4.59
N VAL A 119 -13.72 -13.21 -4.72
CA VAL A 119 -14.15 -13.82 -6.00
C VAL A 119 -14.24 -12.76 -7.11
N ALA A 120 -14.75 -11.56 -6.78
CA ALA A 120 -14.79 -10.45 -7.73
C ALA A 120 -13.37 -10.03 -8.17
N LEU A 121 -12.39 -9.99 -7.27
CA LEU A 121 -10.99 -9.69 -7.62
C LEU A 121 -10.42 -10.69 -8.62
N HIS A 122 -10.59 -12.00 -8.40
CA HIS A 122 -10.20 -13.02 -9.39
C HIS A 122 -10.85 -12.77 -10.75
N GLY A 123 -12.15 -12.50 -10.77
CA GLY A 123 -12.86 -12.22 -12.02
C GLY A 123 -12.43 -10.92 -12.72
N GLN A 124 -11.88 -9.93 -12.01
CA GLN A 124 -11.28 -8.74 -12.61
C GLN A 124 -9.85 -9.00 -13.08
N TRP A 125 -9.09 -9.80 -12.32
CA TRP A 125 -7.75 -10.24 -12.73
C TRP A 125 -7.79 -10.99 -14.06
N ASP A 126 -8.72 -11.93 -14.24
CA ASP A 126 -8.92 -12.67 -15.49
C ASP A 126 -9.10 -11.76 -16.72
N LYS A 127 -9.65 -10.56 -16.53
CA LYS A 127 -9.84 -9.55 -17.59
C LYS A 127 -8.63 -8.65 -17.75
N LEU A 128 -7.92 -8.36 -16.67
CA LEU A 128 -6.77 -7.46 -16.65
C LEU A 128 -5.50 -8.15 -17.17
N GLU A 129 -5.28 -9.40 -16.78
CA GLU A 129 -4.05 -10.14 -17.07
C GLU A 129 -3.70 -10.18 -18.58
N PRO A 130 -4.64 -10.47 -19.51
CA PRO A 130 -4.35 -10.43 -20.94
C PRO A 130 -3.86 -9.05 -21.40
N LYS A 131 -4.44 -7.98 -20.85
CA LYS A 131 -4.06 -6.59 -21.18
C LYS A 131 -2.65 -6.27 -20.68
N LEU A 132 -2.26 -6.76 -19.51
CA LEU A 132 -0.91 -6.61 -18.99
C LEU A 132 0.11 -7.37 -19.86
N ARG A 133 -0.24 -8.57 -20.32
CA ARG A 133 0.58 -9.35 -21.25
C ARG A 133 0.76 -8.63 -22.59
N GLU A 134 -0.27 -7.97 -23.11
CA GLU A 134 -0.16 -7.11 -24.32
C GLU A 134 0.79 -5.92 -24.13
N GLN A 135 0.91 -5.41 -22.89
CA GLN A 135 1.88 -4.38 -22.53
C GLN A 135 3.29 -4.93 -22.25
N ASN A 136 3.57 -6.20 -22.55
CA ASN A 136 4.84 -6.88 -22.29
C ASN A 136 5.29 -6.82 -20.83
N ILE A 137 4.35 -6.80 -19.88
CA ILE A 137 4.69 -6.96 -18.47
C ILE A 137 5.37 -8.33 -18.28
N PRO A 138 6.51 -8.40 -17.56
CA PRO A 138 7.22 -9.65 -17.37
C PRO A 138 6.35 -10.71 -16.69
N ARG A 139 6.49 -11.98 -17.11
CA ARG A 139 5.66 -13.08 -16.60
C ARG A 139 5.85 -13.31 -15.12
N GLU A 140 7.06 -13.11 -14.62
CA GLU A 140 7.40 -13.18 -13.20
C GLU A 140 6.64 -12.14 -12.38
N THR A 141 6.43 -10.94 -12.91
CA THR A 141 5.64 -9.88 -12.24
C THR A 141 4.16 -10.25 -12.19
N VAL A 142 3.63 -10.83 -13.28
CA VAL A 142 2.26 -11.34 -13.34
C VAL A 142 2.07 -12.49 -12.36
N ALA A 143 2.98 -13.47 -12.35
CA ALA A 143 2.93 -14.62 -11.45
C ALA A 143 3.05 -14.21 -9.97
N ALA A 144 3.90 -13.24 -9.65
CA ALA A 144 4.01 -12.72 -8.28
C ALA A 144 2.70 -12.08 -7.79
N TYR A 145 1.96 -11.40 -8.69
CA TYR A 145 0.64 -10.88 -8.36
C TYR A 145 -0.37 -12.00 -8.07
N GLU A 146 -0.37 -13.05 -8.90
CA GLU A 146 -1.24 -14.22 -8.73
C GLU A 146 -0.99 -14.94 -7.40
N GLU A 147 0.28 -15.14 -7.03
CA GLU A 147 0.65 -15.73 -5.74
C GLU A 147 0.16 -14.90 -4.54
N GLU A 148 0.21 -13.57 -4.65
CA GLU A 148 -0.36 -12.70 -3.63
C GLU A 148 -1.89 -12.75 -3.61
N LEU A 149 -2.55 -13.01 -4.75
CA LEU A 149 -4.02 -13.09 -4.85
C LEU A 149 -4.51 -14.41 -4.24
N ASP A 150 -3.73 -15.47 -4.42
CA ASP A 150 -3.91 -16.74 -3.72
C ASP A 150 -3.72 -16.56 -2.20
N SER A 151 -2.70 -15.80 -1.79
CA SER A 151 -2.46 -15.49 -0.38
C SER A 151 -3.62 -14.72 0.25
N LEU A 152 -4.20 -13.74 -0.45
CA LEU A 152 -5.42 -13.04 -0.03
C LEU A 152 -6.61 -14.01 0.14
N THR A 153 -6.75 -14.95 -0.80
CA THR A 153 -7.82 -15.97 -0.79
C THR A 153 -7.69 -16.91 0.41
N LEU A 154 -6.47 -17.35 0.71
CA LEU A 154 -6.17 -18.17 1.88
C LEU A 154 -6.45 -17.41 3.18
N ALA A 155 -6.02 -16.15 3.28
CA ALA A 155 -6.26 -15.30 4.44
C ALA A 155 -7.77 -15.15 4.72
N GLY A 156 -8.55 -14.80 3.69
CA GLY A 156 -10.01 -14.66 3.79
C GLY A 156 -10.74 -15.97 4.13
N THR A 157 -10.23 -17.11 3.65
CA THR A 157 -10.80 -18.43 3.96
C THR A 157 -10.48 -18.87 5.39
N SER A 158 -9.24 -18.63 5.83
CA SER A 158 -8.79 -18.91 7.21
C SER A 158 -9.37 -17.96 8.26
N ARG A 159 -10.05 -16.89 7.81
CA ARG A 159 -10.59 -15.81 8.65
C ARG A 159 -9.52 -15.15 9.54
N ASN A 160 -8.33 -14.96 9.00
CA ASN A 160 -7.26 -14.28 9.71
C ASN A 160 -7.23 -12.81 9.32
N GLU A 161 -7.78 -11.95 10.19
CA GLU A 161 -7.98 -10.52 9.92
C GLU A 161 -6.67 -9.78 9.68
N ALA A 162 -5.66 -9.97 10.54
CA ALA A 162 -4.37 -9.29 10.42
C ALA A 162 -3.68 -9.65 9.09
N VAL A 163 -3.63 -10.95 8.78
CA VAL A 163 -3.04 -11.43 7.51
C VAL A 163 -3.85 -10.96 6.30
N LEU A 164 -5.18 -10.89 6.43
CA LEU A 164 -6.05 -10.38 5.37
C LEU A 164 -5.81 -8.89 5.09
N LEU A 165 -5.69 -8.07 6.14
CA LEU A 165 -5.38 -6.64 6.01
C LEU A 165 -4.04 -6.42 5.33
N GLU A 166 -3.00 -7.14 5.74
CA GLU A 166 -1.67 -7.06 5.12
C GLU A 166 -1.70 -7.51 3.66
N ALA A 167 -2.33 -8.66 3.36
CA ALA A 167 -2.43 -9.17 2.00
C ALA A 167 -3.21 -8.21 1.10
N ALA A 168 -4.33 -7.67 1.58
CA ALA A 168 -5.12 -6.68 0.83
C ALA A 168 -4.32 -5.39 0.59
N ASN A 169 -3.54 -4.93 1.57
CA ASN A 169 -2.66 -3.78 1.40
C ASN A 169 -1.58 -4.04 0.35
N ARG A 170 -0.85 -5.17 0.43
CA ARG A 170 0.18 -5.55 -0.56
C ARG A 170 -0.35 -5.59 -1.98
N GLN A 171 -1.57 -6.08 -2.18
CA GLN A 171 -2.21 -6.09 -3.49
C GLN A 171 -2.30 -4.69 -4.12
N THR A 172 -2.59 -3.65 -3.32
CA THR A 172 -2.63 -2.27 -3.83
C THR A 172 -1.28 -1.77 -4.34
N LEU A 173 -0.16 -2.25 -3.77
CA LEU A 173 1.19 -1.94 -4.25
C LEU A 173 1.46 -2.50 -5.64
N TYR A 174 1.02 -3.73 -5.92
CA TYR A 174 1.15 -4.29 -7.26
C TYR A 174 0.28 -3.57 -8.28
N LEU A 175 -0.97 -3.27 -7.92
CA LEU A 175 -1.88 -2.54 -8.81
C LEU A 175 -1.34 -1.16 -9.19
N SER A 176 -0.67 -0.45 -8.27
CA SER A 176 -0.06 0.85 -8.59
C SER A 176 1.00 0.73 -9.70
N ARG A 177 1.82 -0.33 -9.65
CA ARG A 177 2.87 -0.61 -10.64
C ARG A 177 2.31 -0.98 -12.01
N PHE A 178 1.19 -1.69 -12.05
CA PHE A 178 0.51 -2.07 -13.29
C PHE A 178 -0.13 -0.89 -14.04
N ARG A 179 -0.24 0.30 -13.43
CA ARG A 179 -0.75 1.50 -14.10
C ARG A 179 0.27 2.11 -15.08
N MET A 180 1.57 1.93 -14.84
CA MET A 180 2.65 2.60 -15.57
C MET A 180 2.63 2.42 -17.10
N PRO A 181 2.33 1.24 -17.68
CA PRO A 181 2.39 1.05 -19.13
C PRO A 181 1.25 1.73 -19.91
N PHE A 182 0.18 2.17 -19.23
CA PHE A 182 -1.04 2.64 -19.89
C PHE A 182 -1.11 4.17 -19.99
N SER A 183 -1.79 4.67 -21.03
CA SER A 183 -2.04 6.10 -21.19
C SER A 183 -2.97 6.64 -20.09
N GLY A 184 -2.57 7.73 -19.46
CA GLY A 184 -3.26 8.30 -18.31
C GLY A 184 -3.02 7.54 -16.99
N GLY A 185 -2.13 6.53 -16.99
CA GLY A 185 -1.65 5.92 -15.76
C GLY A 185 -0.91 6.93 -14.91
N GLN A 186 -1.38 7.17 -13.69
CA GLN A 186 -0.62 7.93 -12.70
C GLN A 186 0.69 7.21 -12.37
N PRO A 187 1.78 7.93 -12.08
CA PRO A 187 3.01 7.31 -11.58
C PRO A 187 2.71 6.37 -10.41
N PRO A 188 3.34 5.19 -10.33
CA PRO A 188 3.06 4.22 -9.27
C PRO A 188 3.29 4.80 -7.88
N LEU A 189 4.18 5.80 -7.80
CA LEU A 189 4.62 6.48 -6.59
C LEU A 189 3.47 6.83 -5.64
N LEU A 190 2.39 7.47 -6.09
CA LEU A 190 1.27 7.82 -5.20
C LEU A 190 0.58 6.59 -4.62
N GLY A 191 0.46 5.50 -5.38
CA GLY A 191 -0.05 4.23 -4.85
C GLY A 191 0.92 3.56 -3.89
N GLU A 192 2.23 3.60 -4.17
CA GLU A 192 3.26 3.06 -3.27
C GLU A 192 3.29 3.79 -1.93
N LEU A 193 3.23 5.13 -1.95
CA LEU A 193 3.20 5.93 -0.72
C LEU A 193 1.94 5.64 0.12
N ARG A 194 0.77 5.48 -0.50
CA ARG A 194 -0.47 5.10 0.20
C ARG A 194 -0.36 3.71 0.82
N TYR A 195 0.24 2.74 0.11
CA TYR A 195 0.55 1.43 0.65
C TYR A 195 1.42 1.53 1.92
N TYR A 196 2.52 2.27 1.87
CA TYR A 196 3.44 2.41 3.02
C TYR A 196 2.78 3.07 4.22
N VAL A 197 1.92 4.07 4.01
CA VAL A 197 1.17 4.71 5.11
C VAL A 197 0.26 3.69 5.82
N ARG A 198 -0.42 2.81 5.08
CA ARG A 198 -1.23 1.74 5.68
C ARG A 198 -0.35 0.71 6.40
N SER A 199 0.79 0.33 5.81
CA SER A 199 1.75 -0.60 6.43
C SER A 199 2.32 -0.07 7.75
N ILE A 200 2.62 1.22 7.85
CA ILE A 200 3.06 1.85 9.10
C ILE A 200 2.04 1.60 10.23
N VAL A 201 0.75 1.79 9.94
CA VAL A 201 -0.31 1.59 10.92
C VAL A 201 -0.51 0.12 11.27
N LEU A 202 -0.47 -0.78 10.27
CA LEU A 202 -0.57 -2.23 10.49
C LEU A 202 0.60 -2.76 11.34
N ASN A 203 1.83 -2.40 11.00
CA ASN A 203 3.03 -2.79 11.75
C ASN A 203 2.96 -2.25 13.19
N SER A 204 2.58 -0.98 13.37
CA SER A 204 2.41 -0.38 14.71
C SER A 204 1.32 -1.08 15.53
N ALA A 205 0.22 -1.50 14.89
CA ALA A 205 -0.85 -2.25 15.56
C ALA A 205 -0.41 -3.66 15.98
N GLY A 206 0.49 -4.28 15.22
CA GLY A 206 1.18 -5.52 15.56
C GLY A 206 2.29 -5.35 16.63
N GLY A 207 2.58 -4.11 17.05
CA GLY A 207 3.67 -3.78 17.98
C GLY A 207 5.05 -3.69 17.33
N ASP A 208 5.14 -3.81 16.00
CA ASP A 208 6.38 -3.69 15.24
C ASP A 208 6.66 -2.24 14.82
N PHE A 209 7.01 -1.41 15.81
CA PHE A 209 7.40 -0.02 15.53
C PHE A 209 8.70 0.09 14.74
N ALA A 210 9.59 -0.91 14.81
CA ALA A 210 10.81 -0.92 14.01
C ALA A 210 10.49 -1.09 12.52
N GLY A 211 9.65 -2.07 12.17
CA GLY A 211 9.14 -2.21 10.80
C GLY A 211 8.36 -0.98 10.34
N ALA A 212 7.55 -0.37 11.21
CA ALA A 212 6.86 0.89 10.88
C ALA A 212 7.84 2.04 10.59
N GLN A 213 8.99 2.12 11.27
CA GLN A 213 10.04 3.10 11.01
C GLN A 213 10.74 2.85 9.67
N GLU A 214 10.96 1.60 9.30
CA GLU A 214 11.51 1.23 7.99
C GLU A 214 10.58 1.68 6.85
N GLU A 215 9.28 1.43 6.98
CA GLU A 215 8.27 1.87 6.00
C GLU A 215 8.22 3.41 5.88
N LEU A 216 8.32 4.13 7.00
CA LEU A 216 8.42 5.59 6.98
C LEU A 216 9.71 6.08 6.27
N GLY A 217 10.81 5.33 6.41
CA GLY A 217 12.05 5.55 5.67
C GLY A 217 11.85 5.45 4.15
N LEU A 218 11.11 4.44 3.69
CA LEU A 218 10.79 4.26 2.27
C LEU A 218 9.96 5.42 1.72
N ILE A 219 8.99 5.92 2.49
CA ILE A 219 8.24 7.12 2.09
C ILE A 219 9.18 8.32 1.90
N ARG A 220 10.11 8.55 2.83
CA ARG A 220 11.07 9.67 2.73
C ARG A 220 11.99 9.57 1.53
N GLU A 221 12.45 8.38 1.21
CA GLU A 221 13.31 8.15 0.05
C GLU A 221 12.61 8.53 -1.25
N GLN A 222 11.31 8.19 -1.35
CA GLN A 222 10.55 8.40 -2.57
C GLN A 222 9.87 9.78 -2.66
N LEU A 223 9.64 10.46 -1.53
CA LEU A 223 8.95 11.76 -1.48
C LEU A 223 9.53 12.83 -2.43
N PRO A 224 10.86 13.00 -2.57
CA PRO A 224 11.44 14.01 -3.46
C PRO A 224 11.05 13.83 -4.94
N ALA A 225 10.68 12.63 -5.36
CA ALA A 225 10.19 12.41 -6.72
C ALA A 225 8.77 12.97 -6.90
N LEU A 226 7.92 12.89 -5.86
CA LEU A 226 6.57 13.43 -5.87
C LEU A 226 6.59 14.97 -5.80
N THR A 227 7.39 15.54 -4.90
CA THR A 227 7.34 16.98 -4.59
C THR A 227 7.87 17.88 -5.69
N LYS A 228 8.63 17.34 -6.65
CA LYS A 228 9.11 18.09 -7.84
C LYS A 228 7.97 18.69 -8.68
N GLU A 229 6.79 18.08 -8.62
CA GLU A 229 5.62 18.48 -9.41
C GLU A 229 4.58 19.24 -8.57
N LEU A 230 4.81 19.39 -7.26
CA LEU A 230 3.87 20.00 -6.32
C LEU A 230 4.22 21.46 -6.02
N ALA A 231 3.24 22.22 -5.53
CA ALA A 231 3.48 23.55 -5.01
C ALA A 231 4.38 23.50 -3.75
N VAL A 232 5.02 24.63 -3.43
CA VAL A 232 5.90 24.75 -2.25
C VAL A 232 5.13 24.48 -0.96
N GLU A 233 3.91 25.00 -0.86
CA GLU A 233 3.04 24.84 0.29
C GLU A 233 2.57 23.39 0.47
N GLU A 234 2.31 22.67 -0.63
CA GLU A 234 1.93 21.26 -0.62
C GLU A 234 3.11 20.38 -0.19
N THR A 235 4.29 20.66 -0.74
CA THR A 235 5.55 20.01 -0.36
C THR A 235 5.83 20.17 1.13
N ALA A 236 5.77 21.40 1.64
CA ALA A 236 5.96 21.67 3.06
C ALA A 236 4.91 20.96 3.92
N GLY A 237 3.66 20.88 3.45
CA GLY A 237 2.59 20.16 4.13
C GLY A 237 2.87 18.66 4.27
N LEU A 238 3.39 18.01 3.21
CA LEU A 238 3.78 16.60 3.24
C LEU A 238 4.96 16.35 4.18
N GLU A 239 5.99 17.20 4.12
CA GLU A 239 7.18 17.10 4.98
C GLU A 239 6.81 17.23 6.47
N ILE A 240 5.97 18.21 6.82
CA ILE A 240 5.48 18.41 8.19
C ILE A 240 4.67 17.19 8.65
N SER A 241 3.79 16.63 7.81
CA SER A 241 3.03 15.42 8.16
C SER A 241 3.94 14.22 8.41
N LEU A 242 5.03 14.07 7.65
CA LEU A 242 6.02 13.01 7.87
C LEU A 242 6.80 13.19 9.18
N GLU A 243 7.19 14.42 9.52
CA GLU A 243 7.81 14.70 10.81
C GLU A 243 6.86 14.45 11.98
N ASN A 244 5.57 14.76 11.82
CA ASN A 244 4.55 14.46 12.81
C ASN A 244 4.40 12.96 13.03
N LEU A 245 4.36 12.18 11.94
CA LEU A 245 4.27 10.72 11.98
C LEU A 245 5.52 10.08 12.61
N GLN A 246 6.71 10.57 12.27
CA GLN A 246 7.96 10.16 12.92
C GLN A 246 7.89 10.32 14.44
N ARG A 247 7.48 11.51 14.91
CA ARG A 247 7.36 11.80 16.34
C ARG A 247 6.30 10.93 17.02
N ALA A 248 5.32 10.44 16.28
CA ALA A 248 4.34 9.48 16.79
C ALA A 248 4.95 8.09 16.95
N LEU A 249 5.70 7.63 15.95
CA LEU A 249 6.42 6.35 15.99
C LEU A 249 7.51 6.33 17.06
N ASP A 250 8.24 7.43 17.25
CA ASP A 250 9.27 7.55 18.30
C ASP A 250 8.70 7.44 19.72
N LYS A 251 7.41 7.71 19.88
CA LYS A 251 6.68 7.56 21.14
C LYS A 251 6.04 6.18 21.30
N GLU A 252 6.07 5.36 20.24
CA GLU A 252 5.39 4.06 20.18
C GLU A 252 3.89 4.14 20.57
N ASP A 253 3.25 5.28 20.25
CA ASP A 253 1.84 5.52 20.58
C ASP A 253 0.96 5.22 19.35
N LEU A 254 0.33 4.05 19.34
CA LEU A 254 -0.52 3.60 18.23
C LEU A 254 -1.64 4.60 17.90
N ASN A 255 -2.28 5.21 18.91
CA ASN A 255 -3.37 6.16 18.65
C ASN A 255 -2.84 7.42 17.97
N LEU A 256 -1.67 7.90 18.40
CA LEU A 256 -1.02 9.03 17.76
C LEU A 256 -0.55 8.67 16.34
N VAL A 257 -0.03 7.46 16.13
CA VAL A 257 0.36 6.95 14.80
C VAL A 257 -0.82 6.94 13.85
N LYS A 258 -1.98 6.40 14.26
CA LYS A 258 -3.21 6.37 13.44
C LYS A 258 -3.61 7.77 12.97
N ILE A 259 -3.67 8.74 13.90
CA ILE A 259 -4.04 10.13 13.60
C ILE A 259 -3.03 10.76 12.62
N LYS A 260 -1.74 10.59 12.88
CA LYS A 260 -0.68 11.21 12.05
C LYS A 260 -0.51 10.53 10.69
N ALA A 261 -0.74 9.23 10.60
CA ALA A 261 -0.82 8.51 9.34
C ALA A 261 -2.04 8.96 8.52
N ALA A 262 -3.20 9.18 9.15
CA ALA A 262 -4.39 9.69 8.49
C ALA A 262 -4.18 11.13 7.96
N GLU A 263 -3.51 12.00 8.72
CA GLU A 263 -3.11 13.34 8.25
C GLU A 263 -2.19 13.26 7.02
N LEU A 264 -1.21 12.35 7.01
CA LEU A 264 -0.35 12.14 5.85
C LEU A 264 -1.12 11.57 4.65
N MET A 265 -2.00 10.60 4.86
CA MET A 265 -2.86 10.01 3.82
C MET A 265 -3.72 11.09 3.15
N ASP A 266 -4.34 11.97 3.93
CA ASP A 266 -5.15 13.10 3.44
C ASP A 266 -4.35 14.01 2.48
N LYS A 267 -3.06 14.26 2.81
CA LYS A 267 -2.17 15.04 1.93
C LYS A 267 -1.81 14.31 0.65
N LEU A 268 -1.49 13.02 0.72
CA LEU A 268 -1.21 12.22 -0.48
C LEU A 268 -2.42 12.16 -1.43
N VAL A 269 -3.63 12.02 -0.88
CA VAL A 269 -4.88 12.03 -1.65
C VAL A 269 -5.14 13.40 -2.29
N GLN A 270 -4.85 14.50 -1.60
CA GLN A 270 -4.95 15.86 -2.16
C GLN A 270 -3.99 16.06 -3.32
N SER A 271 -2.72 15.65 -3.16
CA SER A 271 -1.71 15.72 -4.23
C SER A 271 -2.15 14.94 -5.48
N ALA A 272 -2.74 13.75 -5.31
CA ALA A 272 -3.24 12.94 -6.42
C ALA A 272 -4.34 13.63 -7.26
N LYS A 273 -5.15 14.50 -6.65
CA LYS A 273 -6.22 15.24 -7.34
C LYS A 273 -5.71 16.45 -8.13
N GLN A 274 -4.52 16.93 -7.82
CA GLN A 274 -3.93 18.13 -8.43
C GLN A 274 -2.96 17.78 -9.58
N SER A 275 -2.43 16.55 -9.58
CA SER A 275 -1.55 16.01 -10.63
C SER A 275 -2.30 15.38 -11.82
N GLY A 276 -3.64 15.31 -11.79
CA GLY A 276 -4.49 14.77 -12.86
C GLY A 276 -5.31 15.86 -13.53
#